data_AF-A0A2K6S3K6-F1
#
_entry.id   AF-A0A2K6S3K6-F1
#
_cell.length_a   1.000
_cell.length_b   1.000
_cell.length_c   1.000
_cell.angle_alpha   90.00
_cell.angle_beta   90.00
_cell.angle_gamma   90.00
#
_symmetry.space_group_name_H-M   'P 1'
#
loop_
_entity.id
_entity.type
_entity.pdbx_description
1 polymer ?
#
loop_
_entity_poly.entity_id
_entity_poly.type
_entity_poly.pdbx_seq_one_letter_code
_entity_poly.pdbx_strand_id
1 'polypeptide(L)'
;MGSKAKKRVLLPTRPAPPTVEQILEDVRGAPAEDPVFTALAPEDPPVPFRTVEDTETPGEQLFRQSRAYVADTQRLRQAGDALRQRCEQLRRAGEDLEREVVQMKQAAVPGAQAASD
;
A
#
# COMPACT_ATOMS: atom_id res chain seq x y z
N MET A 1 -19.79 -66.79 17.50
CA MET A 1 -20.79 -65.95 16.80
C MET A 1 -21.54 -65.13 17.85
N GLY A 2 -21.44 -63.81 17.85
CA GLY A 2 -22.20 -62.97 18.80
C GLY A 2 -21.68 -61.52 18.86
N SER A 3 -21.96 -60.74 17.83
CA SER A 3 -21.53 -59.34 17.66
C SER A 3 -22.09 -58.44 18.77
N LYS A 4 -21.22 -57.71 19.47
CA LYS A 4 -21.61 -56.66 20.43
C LYS A 4 -22.14 -55.45 19.67
N ALA A 5 -23.44 -55.17 19.78
CA ALA A 5 -24.05 -53.98 19.19
C ALA A 5 -23.56 -52.70 19.92
N LYS A 6 -22.91 -51.78 19.20
CA LYS A 6 -22.55 -50.45 19.70
C LYS A 6 -23.83 -49.61 19.84
N LYS A 7 -24.21 -49.24 21.07
CA LYS A 7 -25.27 -48.25 21.32
C LYS A 7 -24.85 -46.93 20.67
N ARG A 8 -25.53 -46.56 19.57
CA ARG A 8 -25.38 -45.25 18.95
C ARG A 8 -25.94 -44.23 19.94
N VAL A 9 -25.06 -43.40 20.50
CA VAL A 9 -25.46 -42.23 21.29
C VAL A 9 -26.15 -41.29 20.31
N LEU A 10 -27.48 -41.23 20.38
CA LEU A 10 -28.26 -40.29 19.59
C LEU A 10 -28.04 -38.90 20.19
N LEU A 11 -27.40 -38.03 19.43
CA LEU A 11 -27.29 -36.62 19.81
C LEU A 11 -28.70 -36.01 19.89
N PRO A 12 -28.93 -35.06 20.81
CA PRO A 12 -30.17 -34.29 20.82
C PRO A 12 -30.40 -33.67 19.44
N THR A 13 -31.63 -33.73 18.97
CA THR A 13 -32.01 -33.09 17.71
C THR A 13 -31.92 -31.58 17.86
N ARG A 14 -31.40 -30.90 16.83
CA ARG A 14 -31.40 -29.44 16.77
C ARG A 14 -32.86 -28.95 16.85
N PRO A 15 -33.16 -27.90 17.64
CA PRO A 15 -34.46 -27.26 17.60
C PRO A 15 -34.78 -26.77 16.18
N ALA A 16 -36.07 -26.71 15.86
CA ALA A 16 -36.52 -26.06 14.64
C ALA A 16 -36.06 -24.59 14.62
N PRO A 17 -35.74 -24.03 13.45
CA PRO A 17 -35.50 -22.60 13.34
C PRO A 17 -36.76 -21.82 13.76
N PRO A 18 -36.62 -20.60 14.27
CA PRO A 18 -37.77 -19.77 14.65
C PRO A 18 -38.66 -19.49 13.45
N THR A 19 -39.95 -19.31 13.70
CA THR A 19 -40.91 -18.92 12.66
C THR A 19 -40.83 -17.42 12.40
N VAL A 20 -41.39 -16.98 11.27
CA VAL A 20 -41.44 -15.56 10.90
C VAL A 20 -42.20 -14.76 11.96
N GLU A 21 -43.28 -15.33 12.49
CA GLU A 21 -44.14 -14.71 13.50
C GLU A 21 -43.36 -14.43 14.80
N GLN A 22 -42.51 -15.36 15.22
CA GLN A 22 -41.65 -15.21 16.40
C GLN A 22 -40.62 -14.11 16.20
N ILE A 23 -39.99 -14.06 15.02
CA ILE A 23 -39.06 -12.98 14.68
C ILE A 23 -39.76 -11.62 14.71
N LEU A 24 -40.97 -11.52 14.16
CA LEU A 24 -41.75 -10.28 14.17
C LEU A 24 -42.28 -9.91 15.56
N GLU A 25 -42.50 -10.87 16.44
CA GLU A 25 -42.80 -10.61 17.85
C GLU A 25 -41.58 -10.03 18.57
N ASP A 26 -40.41 -10.64 18.42
CA ASP A 26 -39.16 -10.16 19.00
C ASP A 26 -38.83 -8.74 18.51
N VAL A 27 -38.97 -8.48 17.22
CA VAL A 27 -38.75 -7.15 16.62
C VAL A 27 -39.73 -6.11 17.17
N ARG A 28 -41.00 -6.48 17.41
CA ARG A 28 -41.99 -5.55 17.98
C ARG A 28 -41.83 -5.34 19.48
N GLY A 29 -41.28 -6.34 20.19
CA GLY A 29 -41.03 -6.27 21.63
C GLY A 29 -39.71 -5.60 21.99
N ALA A 30 -38.81 -5.42 21.02
CA ALA A 30 -37.52 -4.78 21.23
C ALA A 30 -37.67 -3.27 21.52
N PRO A 31 -36.81 -2.71 22.41
CA PRO A 31 -36.87 -1.31 22.79
C PRO A 31 -36.51 -0.39 21.60
N ALA A 32 -37.02 0.84 21.62
CA ALA A 32 -36.73 1.81 20.56
C ALA A 32 -35.24 2.18 20.50
N GLU A 33 -34.55 2.05 21.64
CA GLU A 33 -33.13 2.31 21.79
C GLU A 33 -32.25 1.10 21.38
N ASP A 34 -32.84 0.01 20.89
CA ASP A 34 -32.08 -1.14 20.40
C ASP A 34 -31.14 -0.69 19.26
N PRO A 35 -29.84 -1.06 19.29
CA PRO A 35 -28.89 -0.80 18.22
C PRO A 35 -29.37 -1.22 16.84
N VAL A 36 -30.19 -2.27 16.74
CA VAL A 36 -30.79 -2.74 15.47
C VAL A 36 -31.65 -1.66 14.82
N PHE A 37 -32.31 -0.81 15.59
CA PHE A 37 -33.16 0.27 15.08
C PHE A 37 -32.47 1.63 15.08
N THR A 38 -31.60 1.90 16.04
CA THR A 38 -30.91 3.20 16.17
C THR A 38 -29.72 3.34 15.22
N ALA A 39 -29.05 2.25 14.83
CA ALA A 39 -27.93 2.31 13.88
C ALA A 39 -28.32 2.85 12.48
N LEU A 40 -29.61 2.84 12.15
CA LEU A 40 -30.14 3.29 10.86
C LEU A 40 -31.00 4.56 10.98
N ALA A 41 -31.21 5.08 12.20
CA ALA A 41 -31.95 6.31 12.40
C ALA A 41 -31.06 7.51 12.02
N PRO A 42 -31.51 8.43 11.14
CA PRO A 42 -30.86 9.71 10.97
C PRO A 42 -31.13 10.55 12.23
N GLU A 43 -30.12 10.64 13.10
CA GLU A 43 -30.14 11.45 14.32
C GLU A 43 -30.35 12.94 14.00
N ASP A 44 -31.21 13.63 14.75
CA ASP A 44 -31.19 15.09 14.88
C ASP A 44 -31.87 15.53 16.20
N PRO A 45 -31.41 16.61 16.87
CA PRO A 45 -30.15 16.62 17.60
C PRO A 45 -30.38 16.95 19.10
N PRO A 46 -29.52 16.45 20.01
CA PRO A 46 -28.82 17.41 20.87
C PRO A 46 -27.37 16.98 21.17
N VAL A 47 -26.59 17.93 21.67
CA VAL A 47 -25.17 17.88 22.02
C VAL A 47 -24.25 18.12 20.81
N PRO A 48 -23.29 19.05 20.90
CA PRO A 48 -22.21 19.14 19.93
C PRO A 48 -21.31 17.91 20.14
N PHE A 49 -21.77 16.75 19.68
CA PHE A 49 -20.90 15.66 19.31
C PHE A 49 -20.03 16.25 18.21
N ARG A 50 -18.82 16.63 18.62
CA ARG A 50 -17.74 17.05 17.73
C ARG A 50 -17.83 16.20 16.48
N THR A 51 -18.17 16.82 15.35
CA THR A 51 -17.64 16.54 14.02
C THR A 51 -16.73 15.31 13.99
N VAL A 52 -17.30 14.10 14.02
CA VAL A 52 -16.51 12.86 13.86
C VAL A 52 -16.19 12.62 12.39
N GLU A 53 -16.74 13.45 11.50
CA GLU A 53 -16.38 13.52 10.08
C GLU A 53 -15.05 14.25 9.83
N ASP A 54 -14.39 14.81 10.85
CA ASP A 54 -13.12 15.55 10.68
C ASP A 54 -11.92 14.93 11.43
N THR A 55 -12.13 13.77 12.07
CA THR A 55 -11.02 12.92 12.48
C THR A 55 -10.90 11.78 11.49
N GLU A 56 -9.96 11.90 10.55
CA GLU A 56 -9.47 10.73 9.80
C GLU A 56 -9.38 9.55 10.74
N THR A 57 -10.04 8.45 10.38
CA THR A 57 -9.85 7.24 11.16
C THR A 57 -8.36 6.89 11.15
N PRO A 58 -7.76 6.44 12.27
CA PRO A 58 -6.32 6.14 12.31
C PRO A 58 -5.84 5.23 11.16
N GLY A 59 -6.72 4.41 10.60
CA GLY A 59 -6.46 3.59 9.41
C GLY A 59 -6.31 4.39 8.11
N GLU A 60 -7.15 5.40 7.87
CA GLU A 60 -7.05 6.26 6.68
C GLU A 60 -5.77 7.10 6.69
N GLN A 61 -5.38 7.59 7.86
CA GLN A 61 -4.14 8.34 8.02
C GLN A 61 -2.91 7.47 7.70
N LEU A 62 -2.86 6.24 8.23
CA LEU A 62 -1.80 5.28 7.94
C LEU A 62 -1.77 4.89 6.45
N PHE A 63 -2.94 4.70 5.83
CA PHE A 63 -3.03 4.42 4.41
C PHE A 63 -2.48 5.57 3.55
N ARG A 64 -2.83 6.82 3.88
CA ARG A 64 -2.28 8.01 3.21
C ARG A 64 -0.77 8.10 3.36
N GLN A 65 -0.25 7.88 4.57
CA GLN A 65 1.18 7.89 4.84
C GLN A 65 1.93 6.82 4.04
N SER A 66 1.41 5.59 4.03
CA SER A 66 1.98 4.49 3.25
C SER A 66 2.03 4.83 1.77
N ARG A 67 0.93 5.38 1.23
CA ARG A 67 0.87 5.79 -0.18
C ARG A 67 1.86 6.91 -0.51
N ALA A 68 1.98 7.92 0.36
CA ALA A 68 2.95 9.01 0.19
C ALA A 68 4.39 8.48 0.19
N TYR A 69 4.72 7.61 1.15
CA TYR A 69 6.04 6.99 1.25
C TYR A 69 6.42 6.19 -0.01
N VAL A 70 5.49 5.40 -0.57
CA VAL A 70 5.73 4.64 -1.80
C VAL A 70 5.98 5.58 -2.98
N ALA A 71 5.19 6.65 -3.10
CA ALA A 71 5.37 7.64 -4.16
C ALA A 71 6.74 8.35 -4.05
N ASP A 72 7.14 8.72 -2.84
CA ASP A 72 8.44 9.35 -2.57
C ASP A 72 9.61 8.42 -2.91
N THR A 73 9.50 7.16 -2.49
CA THR A 73 10.51 6.14 -2.78
C THR A 73 10.66 5.91 -4.28
N GLN A 74 9.55 5.92 -5.02
CA GLN A 74 9.58 5.80 -6.48
C GLN A 74 10.25 7.01 -7.14
N ARG A 75 9.96 8.23 -6.66
CA ARG A 75 10.63 9.46 -7.13
C ARG A 75 12.13 9.43 -6.86
N LEU A 76 12.54 9.03 -5.65
CA LEU A 76 13.95 8.90 -5.28
C LEU A 76 14.68 7.89 -6.17
N ARG A 77 14.04 6.75 -6.46
CA ARG A 77 14.61 5.75 -7.36
C ARG A 77 14.84 6.31 -8.77
N GLN A 78 13.83 6.98 -9.34
CA GLN A 78 13.94 7.61 -10.66
C GLN A 78 15.04 8.68 -10.70
N ALA A 79 15.12 9.53 -9.68
CA ALA A 79 16.18 10.53 -9.57
C ALA A 79 17.57 9.88 -9.47
N GLY A 80 17.70 8.80 -8.69
CA GLY A 80 18.94 8.04 -8.58
C GLY A 80 19.36 7.37 -9.90
N ASP A 81 18.41 6.80 -10.64
CA ASP A 81 18.66 6.23 -11.98
C ASP A 81 19.12 7.31 -12.97
N ALA A 82 18.45 8.46 -12.99
CA ALA A 82 18.84 9.59 -13.85
C ALA A 82 20.24 10.13 -13.49
N LEU A 83 20.57 10.22 -12.20
CA LEU A 83 21.90 10.65 -11.76
C LEU A 83 22.97 9.66 -12.21
N ARG A 84 22.74 8.36 -12.04
CA ARG A 84 23.67 7.31 -12.52
C ARG A 84 23.95 7.46 -14.01
N GLN A 85 22.91 7.61 -14.82
CA GLN A 85 23.04 7.80 -16.27
C GLN A 85 23.88 9.04 -16.61
N ARG A 86 23.65 10.18 -15.94
CA ARG A 86 24.44 11.40 -16.16
C ARG A 86 25.91 11.23 -15.76
N CYS A 87 26.18 10.54 -14.65
CA CYS A 87 27.55 10.24 -14.22
C CYS A 87 28.27 9.36 -15.24
N GLU A 88 27.61 8.35 -15.81
CA GLU A 88 28.18 7.52 -16.88
C GLU A 88 28.47 8.32 -18.15
N GLN A 89 27.56 9.20 -18.55
CA GLN A 89 27.77 10.09 -19.69
C GLN A 89 28.98 11.01 -19.48
N LEU A 90 29.08 11.64 -18.30
CA LEU A 90 30.23 12.47 -17.95
C LEU A 90 31.54 11.69 -17.95
N ARG A 91 31.53 10.45 -17.43
CA ARG A 91 32.72 9.58 -17.46
C ARG A 91 33.17 9.30 -18.89
N ARG A 92 32.25 8.91 -19.77
CA ARG A 92 32.56 8.66 -21.18
C ARG A 92 33.09 9.91 -21.88
N ALA A 93 32.43 11.05 -21.68
CA ALA A 93 32.89 12.32 -22.25
C ALA A 93 34.29 12.71 -21.74
N GLY A 94 34.60 12.42 -20.47
CA GLY A 94 35.94 12.61 -19.91
C GLY A 94 36.99 11.70 -20.55
N GLU A 95 36.68 10.41 -20.74
CA GLU A 95 37.56 9.45 -21.43
C GLU A 95 37.78 9.83 -22.90
N ASP A 96 36.73 10.31 -23.58
CA ASP A 96 36.81 10.81 -24.96
C ASP A 96 37.73 12.03 -25.04
N LEU A 97 37.54 13.00 -24.14
CA LEU A 97 38.38 14.20 -24.06
C LEU A 97 39.85 13.85 -23.77
N GLU A 98 40.11 12.91 -22.85
CA GLU A 98 41.48 12.48 -22.55
C GLU A 98 42.15 11.85 -23.79
N ARG A 99 41.42 11.02 -24.53
CA ARG A 99 41.90 10.45 -25.80
C ARG A 99 42.20 11.53 -26.83
N GLU A 100 41.32 12.51 -26.99
CA GLU A 100 41.54 13.65 -27.90
C GLU A 100 42.78 14.47 -27.51
N VAL A 101 42.96 14.76 -26.22
CA VAL A 101 44.15 15.49 -25.72
C VAL A 101 45.43 14.70 -26.00
N VAL A 102 45.44 13.38 -25.79
CA VAL A 102 46.60 12.54 -26.11
C VAL A 102 46.92 12.58 -27.60
N GLN A 103 45.91 12.46 -28.47
CA GLN A 103 46.08 12.55 -29.92
C GLN A 103 46.61 13.92 -30.35
N MET A 104 46.08 15.02 -29.81
CA MET A 104 46.57 16.37 -30.09
C MET A 104 48.03 16.54 -29.67
N LYS A 105 48.41 16.03 -28.50
CA LYS A 105 49.80 16.05 -28.03
C LYS A 105 50.73 15.29 -28.98
N GLN A 106 50.32 14.12 -29.46
CA GLN A 106 51.11 13.34 -30.43
C GLN A 106 51.21 14.03 -31.80
N ALA A 107 50.12 14.63 -32.27
CA ALA A 107 50.07 15.37 -33.53
C ALA A 107 50.82 16.71 -33.51
N ALA A 108 51.05 17.29 -32.32
CA ALA A 108 51.86 18.49 -32.15
C ALA A 108 53.38 18.22 -32.08
N VAL A 109 53.80 16.95 -31.92
CA VAL A 109 55.21 16.55 -31.78
C VAL A 109 55.96 16.21 -33.10
N PRO A 110 55.36 16.02 -34.30
CA PRO A 110 56.13 15.71 -35.50
C PRO A 110 56.58 17.00 -36.19
N GLY A 111 57.66 17.60 -35.68
CA GLY A 111 58.29 18.77 -36.33
C GLY A 111 59.72 19.07 -35.89
N ALA A 112 60.18 18.53 -34.76
CA ALA A 112 61.51 18.84 -34.23
C ALA A 112 62.64 17.88 -34.69
N GLN A 113 62.32 16.81 -35.43
CA GLN A 113 63.31 15.78 -35.82
C GLN A 113 63.65 15.76 -37.32
N ALA A 114 63.08 16.64 -38.15
CA ALA A 114 63.35 16.71 -39.60
C ALA A 114 64.34 17.82 -40.01
N ALA A 115 65.04 18.44 -39.07
CA ALA A 115 66.02 19.50 -39.33
C ALA A 115 67.36 19.19 -38.63
N SER A 116 67.96 18.06 -38.99
CA SER A 116 69.37 17.78 -38.68
C SER A 116 69.88 16.70 -39.65
N ASP A 117 69.99 17.06 -40.93
CA ASP A 117 70.86 16.42 -41.93
C ASP A 117 71.62 17.52 -42.68
#